data_AF-A0A6L9Q9I7-F1
#
_entry.id   AF-A0A6L9Q9I7-F1
#
_cell.length_a   1.000
_cell.length_b   1.000
_cell.length_c   1.000
_cell.angle_alpha   90.00
_cell.angle_beta   90.00
_cell.angle_gamma   90.00
#
_symmetry.space_group_name_H-M   'P 1'
#
loop_
_entity.id
_entity.type
_entity.pdbx_description
1 polymer ?
#
loop_
_entity_poly.entity_id
_entity_poly.type
_entity_poly.pdbx_seq_one_letter_code
_entity_poly.pdbx_strand_id
1 'polypeptide(L)'
;VAVHAAQQRAVAGLSGFALLAAAESAGALVAAEMGHDGLPWSAREHDALLTELLGPRPTGGLRPRKLQDLADRISAAFNRPPASASHGSTDELHSAPRVHVNPDSPAQILKAFASAGLPIPSTRAHVLKRLDHPAVPLLLEYKELSRLYTAHGWAWLDTWVRGGRFRPEYVVGGVVSGRWATHGGGALQIPRVLRRAVVADPGWVLVVADAAQLEPRVLAALAGDRAFTEAAAHGDLYAALSDAFHDDGDGGRSARDKAKLALLSAMYGGGTGEAVQLLAVLKHRFP
;
A
#
# COMPACT_ATOMS: atom_id res chain seq x y z
N VAL A 1 5.77 33.76 -29.20
CA VAL A 1 4.31 33.55 -29.40
C VAL A 1 3.96 32.65 -30.60
N ALA A 2 4.85 32.42 -31.58
CA ALA A 2 4.58 31.50 -32.70
C ALA A 2 4.36 30.01 -32.31
N VAL A 3 5.14 29.51 -31.34
CA VAL A 3 5.05 28.13 -30.85
C VAL A 3 3.69 27.83 -30.23
N HIS A 4 3.20 28.71 -29.34
CA HIS A 4 1.88 28.56 -28.72
C HIS A 4 0.76 28.53 -29.77
N ALA A 5 0.80 29.44 -30.76
CA ALA A 5 -0.19 29.46 -31.82
C ALA A 5 -0.16 28.17 -32.68
N ALA A 6 1.03 27.60 -32.92
CA ALA A 6 1.16 26.32 -33.61
C ALA A 6 0.59 25.15 -32.77
N GLN A 7 0.83 25.14 -31.46
CA GLN A 7 0.25 24.15 -30.55
C GLN A 7 -1.27 24.22 -30.54
N GLN A 8 -1.86 25.42 -30.45
CA GLN A 8 -3.32 25.60 -30.48
C GLN A 8 -3.94 25.08 -31.78
N ARG A 9 -3.30 25.31 -32.93
CA ARG A 9 -3.75 24.74 -34.21
C ARG A 9 -3.69 23.22 -34.25
N ALA A 10 -2.61 22.63 -33.72
CA ALA A 10 -2.48 21.17 -33.66
C ALA A 10 -3.54 20.54 -32.72
N VAL A 11 -3.76 21.16 -31.55
CA VAL A 11 -4.78 20.76 -30.56
C VAL A 11 -6.18 20.80 -31.16
N ALA A 12 -6.52 21.85 -31.90
CA ALA A 12 -7.83 22.02 -32.53
C ALA A 12 -8.14 20.95 -33.59
N GLY A 13 -7.11 20.30 -34.15
CA GLY A 13 -7.27 19.21 -35.12
C GLY A 13 -7.69 17.87 -34.51
N LEU A 14 -7.75 17.75 -33.18
CA LEU A 14 -8.04 16.50 -32.47
C LEU A 14 -9.26 16.67 -31.56
N SER A 15 -10.31 15.86 -31.79
CA SER A 15 -11.53 15.91 -30.98
C SER A 15 -11.23 15.63 -29.49
N GLY A 16 -11.77 16.45 -28.60
CA GLY A 16 -11.58 16.33 -27.14
C GLY A 16 -10.19 16.73 -26.61
N PHE A 17 -9.18 16.86 -27.48
CA PHE A 17 -7.80 17.13 -27.07
C PHE A 17 -7.62 18.52 -26.45
N ALA A 18 -8.42 19.51 -26.88
CA ALA A 18 -8.42 20.84 -26.28
C ALA A 18 -8.80 20.82 -24.79
N LEU A 19 -9.82 20.02 -24.43
CA LEU A 19 -10.24 19.86 -23.05
C LEU A 19 -9.16 19.14 -22.23
N LEU A 20 -8.58 18.07 -22.78
CA LEU A 20 -7.49 17.34 -22.14
C LEU A 20 -6.28 18.26 -21.89
N ALA A 21 -5.84 19.01 -22.90
CA ALA A 21 -4.72 19.94 -22.77
C ALA A 21 -4.98 21.02 -21.71
N ALA A 22 -6.20 21.56 -21.65
CA ALA A 22 -6.60 22.50 -20.62
C ALA A 22 -6.58 21.87 -19.21
N ALA A 23 -7.10 20.64 -19.07
CA ALA A 23 -7.12 19.91 -17.81
C ALA A 23 -5.70 19.59 -17.30
N GLU A 24 -4.82 19.10 -18.18
CA GLU A 24 -3.41 18.79 -17.85
C GLU A 24 -2.64 20.08 -17.49
N SER A 25 -2.88 21.18 -18.21
CA SER A 25 -2.24 22.47 -17.91
C SER A 25 -2.69 23.03 -16.55
N ALA A 26 -3.98 22.95 -16.24
CA ALA A 26 -4.51 23.34 -14.94
C ALA A 26 -3.94 22.44 -13.83
N GLY A 27 -3.86 21.13 -14.06
CA GLY A 27 -3.21 20.20 -13.15
C GLY A 27 -1.75 20.56 -12.90
N ALA A 28 -1.00 20.95 -13.94
CA ALA A 28 0.41 21.33 -13.81
C ALA A 28 0.61 22.60 -12.98
N LEU A 29 -0.30 23.58 -13.10
CA LEU A 29 -0.30 24.77 -12.23
C LEU A 29 -0.56 24.39 -10.78
N VAL A 30 -1.59 23.58 -10.52
CA VAL A 30 -1.89 23.08 -9.16
C VAL A 30 -0.71 22.30 -8.58
N ALA A 31 -0.08 21.44 -9.36
CA ALA A 31 1.12 20.69 -8.95
C ALA A 31 2.27 21.63 -8.56
N ALA A 32 2.48 22.71 -9.32
CA ALA A 32 3.50 23.72 -9.02
C ALA A 32 3.19 24.48 -7.72
N GLU A 33 1.93 24.88 -7.51
CA GLU A 33 1.47 25.53 -6.27
C GLU A 33 1.63 24.58 -5.06
N MET A 34 1.19 23.33 -5.18
CA MET A 34 1.37 22.31 -4.14
C MET A 34 2.85 22.06 -3.81
N GLY A 35 3.73 22.09 -4.81
CA GLY A 35 5.18 21.99 -4.61
C GLY A 35 5.77 23.23 -3.94
N HIS A 36 5.27 24.43 -4.29
CA HIS A 36 5.69 25.71 -3.72
C HIS A 36 5.24 25.91 -2.27
N ASP A 37 4.02 25.53 -1.92
CA ASP A 37 3.49 25.64 -0.56
C ASP A 37 3.95 24.47 0.31
N GLY A 38 3.93 23.27 -0.26
CA GLY A 38 4.25 22.02 0.43
C GLY A 38 3.14 21.57 1.39
N LEU A 39 3.13 20.27 1.70
CA LEU A 39 2.22 19.72 2.70
C LEU A 39 2.75 20.06 4.10
N PRO A 40 1.95 20.64 5.01
CA PRO A 40 2.43 20.94 6.36
C PRO A 40 2.79 19.64 7.08
N TRP A 41 4.03 19.59 7.57
CA TRP A 41 4.64 18.37 8.11
C TRP A 41 5.52 18.67 9.31
N SER A 42 5.19 18.04 10.44
CA SER A 42 5.96 18.14 11.68
C SER A 42 7.09 17.11 11.69
N ALA A 43 8.32 17.59 11.51
CA ALA A 43 9.52 16.76 11.66
C ALA A 43 9.64 16.17 13.07
N ARG A 44 9.18 16.91 14.09
CA ARG A 44 9.17 16.46 15.49
C ARG A 44 8.22 15.29 15.71
N GLU A 45 6.99 15.37 15.20
CA GLU A 45 6.04 14.25 15.33
C GLU A 45 6.51 13.03 14.55
N HIS A 46 7.13 13.24 13.38
CA HIS A 46 7.70 12.14 12.60
C HIS A 46 8.85 11.47 13.36
N ASP A 47 9.81 12.24 13.88
CA ASP A 47 10.93 11.72 14.65
C ASP A 47 10.48 10.98 15.92
N ALA A 48 9.52 11.55 16.66
CA ALA A 48 8.95 10.92 17.85
C ALA A 48 8.30 9.57 17.50
N LEU A 49 7.53 9.51 16.41
CA LEU A 49 6.90 8.28 15.94
C LEU A 49 7.91 7.23 15.49
N LEU A 50 8.96 7.62 14.74
CA LEU A 50 10.02 6.69 14.38
C LEU A 50 10.75 6.19 15.62
N THR A 51 11.01 7.06 16.59
CA THR A 51 11.67 6.70 17.84
C THR A 51 10.83 5.72 18.67
N GLU A 52 9.52 5.93 18.73
CA GLU A 52 8.56 5.01 19.37
C GLU A 52 8.59 3.62 18.72
N LEU A 53 8.56 3.56 17.38
CA LEU A 53 8.44 2.31 16.64
C LEU A 53 9.76 1.55 16.46
N LEU A 54 10.88 2.26 16.30
CA LEU A 54 12.18 1.71 15.87
C LEU A 54 13.27 1.84 16.96
N GLY A 55 13.00 2.60 18.02
CA GLY A 55 14.00 3.03 18.99
C GLY A 55 14.74 4.30 18.54
N PRO A 56 15.71 4.77 19.34
CA PRO A 56 16.45 5.99 19.05
C PRO A 56 17.06 5.99 17.64
N ARG A 57 17.10 7.18 17.02
CA ARG A 57 17.70 7.38 15.70
C ARG A 57 19.12 6.76 15.67
N PRO A 58 19.41 5.84 14.74
CA PRO A 58 20.70 5.16 14.71
C PRO A 58 21.82 6.10 14.26
N THR A 59 23.01 5.91 14.83
CA THR A 59 24.24 6.59 14.43
C THR A 59 24.98 5.77 13.37
N GLY A 60 25.61 6.43 12.40
CA GLY A 60 26.59 5.78 11.50
C GLY A 60 26.04 4.65 10.61
N GLY A 61 24.80 4.78 10.11
CA GLY A 61 24.21 3.80 9.18
C GLY A 61 23.84 2.46 9.82
N LEU A 62 23.90 2.35 11.14
CA LEU A 62 23.51 1.14 11.87
C LEU A 62 22.00 0.88 11.74
N ARG A 63 21.64 -0.39 11.91
CA ARG A 63 20.23 -0.81 12.00
C ARG A 63 19.59 -0.23 13.27
N PRO A 64 18.36 0.28 13.20
CA PRO A 64 17.60 0.67 14.39
C PRO A 64 17.52 -0.46 15.43
N ARG A 65 17.59 -0.11 16.72
CA ARG A 65 17.65 -1.09 17.81
C ARG A 65 16.52 -2.11 17.77
N LYS A 66 15.27 -1.67 17.56
CA LYS A 66 14.11 -2.56 17.50
C LYS A 66 14.24 -3.59 16.36
N LEU A 67 14.75 -3.19 15.20
CA LEU A 67 14.98 -4.09 14.09
C LEU A 67 16.11 -5.08 14.40
N GLN A 68 17.17 -4.65 15.10
CA GLN A 68 18.23 -5.55 15.54
C GLN A 68 17.71 -6.58 16.53
N ASP A 69 16.97 -6.15 17.56
CA ASP A 69 16.36 -7.05 18.55
C ASP A 69 15.43 -8.08 17.88
N LEU A 70 14.66 -7.67 16.87
CA LEU A 70 13.84 -8.58 16.07
C LEU A 70 14.67 -9.57 15.26
N ALA A 71 15.76 -9.13 14.63
CA ALA A 71 16.66 -10.01 13.88
C ALA A 71 17.30 -11.09 14.77
N ASP A 72 17.70 -10.71 15.99
CA ASP A 72 18.27 -11.64 16.97
C ASP A 72 17.22 -12.65 17.44
N ARG A 73 15.98 -12.20 17.71
CA ARG A 73 14.86 -13.07 18.09
C ARG A 73 14.43 -14.01 16.96
N ILE A 74 14.48 -13.55 15.70
CA ILE A 74 14.21 -14.38 14.52
C ILE A 74 15.24 -15.49 14.43
N SER A 75 16.52 -15.15 14.53
CA SER A 75 17.61 -16.15 14.53
C SER A 75 17.42 -17.13 15.70
N ALA A 76 17.12 -16.65 16.91
CA ALA A 76 16.86 -17.51 18.06
C ALA A 76 15.65 -18.44 17.85
N ALA A 77 14.59 -17.99 17.18
CA ALA A 77 13.40 -18.79 16.89
C ALA A 77 13.68 -19.96 15.94
N PHE A 78 14.59 -19.80 14.97
CA PHE A 78 15.04 -20.89 14.09
C PHE A 78 16.04 -21.85 14.75
N ASN A 79 16.66 -21.44 15.86
CA ASN A 79 17.59 -22.27 16.62
C ASN A 79 16.89 -23.05 17.76
N ARG A 80 15.57 -22.95 17.91
CA ARG A 80 14.83 -23.75 18.88
C ARG A 80 14.70 -25.19 18.39
N PRO A 81 14.85 -26.20 19.28
CA PRO A 81 14.56 -27.58 18.93
C PRO A 81 13.09 -27.72 18.52
N PRO A 82 12.75 -28.58 17.54
CA PRO A 82 11.37 -28.90 17.23
C PRO A 82 10.68 -29.50 18.46
N ALA A 83 9.41 -29.16 18.69
CA ALA A 83 8.64 -29.60 19.85
C ALA A 83 8.55 -31.14 20.00
N SER A 84 8.79 -31.88 18.91
CA SER A 84 8.83 -33.35 18.87
C SER A 84 10.12 -33.97 19.43
N ALA A 85 11.18 -33.19 19.72
CA ALA A 85 12.48 -33.70 20.18
C ALA A 85 12.63 -33.74 21.73
N SER A 86 11.55 -33.52 22.48
CA SER A 86 11.54 -33.37 23.95
C SER A 86 11.85 -34.66 24.75
N HIS A 87 12.27 -35.75 24.10
CA HIS A 87 12.62 -37.02 24.75
C HIS A 87 14.12 -37.37 24.69
N GLY A 88 14.97 -36.47 24.16
CA GLY A 88 16.43 -36.65 24.11
C GLY A 88 17.15 -35.94 25.27
N SER A 89 18.19 -36.58 25.81
CA SER A 89 19.02 -36.06 26.90
C SER A 89 19.62 -34.68 26.60
N THR A 90 19.64 -33.82 27.61
CA THR A 90 20.01 -32.39 27.57
C THR A 90 21.43 -32.09 27.04
N ASP A 91 22.32 -33.09 26.97
CA ASP A 91 23.74 -32.91 26.63
C ASP A 91 24.05 -32.93 25.12
N GLU A 92 23.24 -33.58 24.27
CA GLU A 92 23.50 -33.62 22.80
C GLU A 92 22.95 -32.42 22.03
N LEU A 93 22.03 -31.67 22.64
CA LEU A 93 21.31 -30.56 21.99
C LEU A 93 22.18 -29.29 21.82
N HIS A 94 23.32 -29.22 22.51
CA HIS A 94 24.19 -28.04 22.54
C HIS A 94 25.25 -27.99 21.42
N SER A 95 25.36 -29.02 20.57
CA SER A 95 26.38 -29.10 19.52
C SER A 95 25.92 -28.64 18.13
N ALA A 96 24.64 -28.33 17.94
CA ALA A 96 24.13 -27.89 16.64
C ALA A 96 24.62 -26.45 16.32
N PRO A 97 25.16 -26.20 15.12
CA PRO A 97 25.63 -24.86 14.75
C PRO A 97 24.46 -23.88 14.75
N ARG A 98 24.60 -22.79 15.51
CA ARG A 98 23.60 -21.72 15.56
C ARG A 98 23.50 -21.05 14.19
N VAL A 99 22.31 -21.07 13.63
CA VAL A 99 22.00 -20.41 12.36
C VAL A 99 21.69 -18.94 12.64
N HIS A 100 22.53 -18.06 12.12
CA HIS A 100 22.21 -16.64 12.03
C HIS A 100 21.42 -16.39 10.74
N VAL A 101 20.19 -15.90 10.86
CA VAL A 101 19.29 -15.65 9.72
C VAL A 101 19.16 -14.15 9.51
N ASN A 102 19.62 -13.64 8.36
CA ASN A 102 19.39 -12.25 7.97
C ASN A 102 17.92 -12.07 7.51
N PRO A 103 17.07 -11.33 8.25
CA PRO A 103 15.67 -11.15 7.87
C PRO A 103 15.46 -10.27 6.63
N ASP A 104 16.48 -9.51 6.21
CA ASP A 104 16.45 -8.74 4.96
C ASP A 104 16.71 -9.61 3.72
N SER A 105 17.13 -10.87 3.90
CA SER A 105 17.41 -11.81 2.80
C SER A 105 16.29 -12.84 2.64
N PRO A 106 15.43 -12.71 1.60
CA PRO A 106 14.41 -13.72 1.33
C PRO A 106 15.01 -15.12 1.17
N ALA A 107 16.16 -15.24 0.50
CA ALA A 107 16.83 -16.52 0.28
C ALA A 107 17.23 -17.21 1.61
N GLN A 108 17.77 -16.45 2.57
CA GLN A 108 18.11 -17.02 3.89
C GLN A 108 16.86 -17.44 4.67
N ILE A 109 15.76 -16.68 4.60
CA ILE A 109 14.50 -17.06 5.23
C ILE A 109 13.95 -18.36 4.62
N LEU A 110 13.93 -18.48 3.28
CA LEU A 110 13.49 -19.70 2.60
C LEU A 110 14.34 -20.91 3.03
N LYS A 111 15.66 -20.74 3.09
CA LYS A 111 16.58 -21.79 3.56
C LYS A 111 16.31 -22.16 5.02
N ALA A 112 16.12 -21.19 5.91
CA ALA A 112 15.86 -21.44 7.32
C ALA A 112 14.56 -22.23 7.54
N PHE A 113 13.48 -21.87 6.84
CA PHE A 113 12.23 -22.62 6.89
C PHE A 113 12.34 -24.02 6.31
N ALA A 114 13.08 -24.20 5.20
CA ALA A 114 13.35 -25.52 4.65
C ALA A 114 14.15 -26.40 5.63
N SER A 115 15.18 -25.84 6.28
CA SER A 115 15.96 -26.53 7.32
C SER A 115 15.13 -26.87 8.57
N ALA A 116 14.09 -26.09 8.86
CA ALA A 116 13.12 -26.37 9.92
C ALA A 116 12.01 -27.36 9.49
N GLY A 117 12.09 -27.95 8.29
CA GLY A 117 11.11 -28.91 7.79
C GLY A 117 9.82 -28.29 7.24
N LEU A 118 9.77 -26.97 7.06
CA LEU A 118 8.60 -26.22 6.61
C LEU A 118 8.89 -25.44 5.30
N PRO A 119 9.19 -26.11 4.17
CA PRO A 119 9.52 -25.42 2.94
C PRO A 119 8.36 -24.53 2.45
N ILE A 120 8.68 -23.30 2.05
CA ILE A 120 7.70 -22.32 1.56
C ILE A 120 8.08 -21.76 0.18
N PRO A 121 7.11 -21.41 -0.67
CA PRO A 121 7.37 -20.91 -2.02
C PRO A 121 7.77 -19.43 -2.05
N SER A 122 7.45 -18.66 -1.01
CA SER A 122 7.84 -17.24 -0.91
C SER A 122 7.74 -16.73 0.53
N THR A 123 8.41 -15.61 0.80
CA THR A 123 8.32 -14.93 2.11
C THR A 123 7.17 -13.90 2.16
N ARG A 124 6.20 -13.97 1.24
CA ARG A 124 5.04 -13.05 1.24
C ARG A 124 4.20 -13.27 2.49
N ALA A 125 3.63 -12.18 3.03
CA ALA A 125 2.91 -12.22 4.29
C ALA A 125 1.79 -13.27 4.32
N HIS A 126 1.01 -13.41 3.24
CA HIS A 126 -0.06 -14.39 3.16
C HIS A 126 0.43 -15.86 3.15
N VAL A 127 1.68 -16.11 2.71
CA VAL A 127 2.31 -17.43 2.79
C VAL A 127 2.79 -17.69 4.22
N LEU A 128 3.51 -16.73 4.81
CA LEU A 128 4.03 -16.84 6.17
C LEU A 128 2.92 -17.04 7.21
N LYS A 129 1.79 -16.32 7.06
CA LYS A 129 0.64 -16.41 7.99
C LYS A 129 -0.03 -17.78 8.05
N ARG A 130 0.25 -18.69 7.12
CA ARG A 130 -0.28 -20.06 7.13
C ARG A 130 0.61 -21.04 7.91
N LEU A 131 1.79 -20.61 8.34
CA LEU A 131 2.74 -21.45 9.07
C LEU A 131 2.54 -21.25 10.56
N ASP A 132 2.58 -22.36 11.30
CA ASP A 132 2.72 -22.34 12.74
C ASP A 132 4.20 -22.44 13.12
N HIS A 133 4.87 -21.29 13.23
CA HIS A 133 6.28 -21.22 13.60
C HIS A 133 6.57 -19.93 14.38
N PRO A 134 7.33 -19.97 15.50
CA PRO A 134 7.55 -18.81 16.36
C PRO A 134 8.25 -17.62 15.66
N ALA A 135 9.01 -17.87 14.58
CA ALA A 135 9.62 -16.81 13.80
C ALA A 135 8.62 -16.01 12.93
N VAL A 136 7.44 -16.55 12.63
CA VAL A 136 6.45 -15.93 11.72
C VAL A 136 5.99 -14.54 12.20
N PRO A 137 5.45 -14.37 13.43
CA PRO A 137 5.03 -13.05 13.89
C PRO A 137 6.19 -12.05 13.92
N LEU A 138 7.40 -12.50 14.29
CA LEU A 138 8.61 -11.66 14.31
C LEU A 138 9.03 -11.21 12.92
N LEU A 139 8.98 -12.09 11.93
CA LEU A 139 9.27 -11.76 10.53
C LEU A 139 8.26 -10.78 9.95
N LEU A 140 6.97 -10.90 10.31
CA LEU A 140 5.95 -9.97 9.85
C LEU A 140 6.17 -8.57 10.45
N GLU A 141 6.42 -8.47 11.76
CA GLU A 141 6.74 -7.21 12.44
C GLU A 141 8.02 -6.60 11.87
N TYR A 142 9.08 -7.39 11.70
CA TYR A 142 10.34 -6.93 11.12
C TYR A 142 10.15 -6.36 9.71
N LYS A 143 9.42 -7.08 8.84
CA LYS A 143 9.20 -6.63 7.45
C LYS A 143 8.37 -5.36 7.37
N GLU A 144 7.41 -5.18 8.27
CA GLU A 144 6.62 -3.96 8.35
C GLU A 144 7.50 -2.77 8.76
N LEU A 145 8.23 -2.91 9.86
CA LEU A 145 9.10 -1.86 10.41
C LEU A 145 10.29 -1.56 9.50
N SER A 146 10.92 -2.56 8.90
CA SER A 146 12.04 -2.39 7.97
C SER A 146 11.61 -1.63 6.71
N ARG A 147 10.42 -1.93 6.18
CA ARG A 147 9.84 -1.16 5.07
C ARG A 147 9.55 0.28 5.46
N LEU A 148 8.97 0.51 6.64
CA LEU A 148 8.73 1.87 7.15
C LEU A 148 10.05 2.65 7.28
N TYR A 149 11.06 2.05 7.92
CA TYR A 149 12.38 2.66 8.10
C TYR A 149 13.05 2.99 6.76
N THR A 150 12.99 2.06 5.81
CA THR A 150 13.65 2.23 4.50
C THR A 150 12.94 3.27 3.63
N ALA A 151 11.60 3.21 3.57
CA ALA A 151 10.83 4.08 2.69
C ALA A 151 10.57 5.47 3.29
N HIS A 152 10.49 5.58 4.61
CA HIS A 152 10.06 6.81 5.30
C HIS A 152 10.80 7.06 6.63
N GLY A 153 11.98 6.48 6.84
CA GLY A 153 12.78 6.73 8.04
C GLY A 153 13.42 8.12 8.07
N TRP A 154 14.37 8.33 8.98
CA TRP A 154 15.00 9.64 9.17
C TRP A 154 15.68 10.21 7.93
N ALA A 155 16.28 9.37 7.08
CA ALA A 155 16.86 9.83 5.82
C ALA A 155 15.81 10.41 4.88
N TRP A 156 14.60 9.82 4.85
CA TRP A 156 13.47 10.38 4.11
C TRP A 156 13.05 11.72 4.71
N LEU A 157 12.97 11.79 6.05
CA LEU A 157 12.56 13.01 6.75
C LEU A 157 13.51 14.17 6.43
N ASP A 158 14.83 13.95 6.53
CA ASP A 158 15.83 14.97 6.25
C ASP A 158 15.83 15.41 4.78
N THR A 159 15.52 14.49 3.86
CA THR A 159 15.51 14.76 2.41
C THR A 159 14.30 15.59 2.00
N TRP A 160 13.11 15.19 2.47
CA TRP A 160 11.84 15.63 1.92
C TRP A 160 11.13 16.70 2.73
N VAL A 161 11.53 16.89 4.00
CA VAL A 161 10.89 17.84 4.91
C VAL A 161 11.85 18.98 5.25
N ARG A 162 11.46 20.21 4.87
CA ARG A 162 12.24 21.43 5.13
C ARG A 162 11.30 22.58 5.46
N GLY A 163 11.63 23.37 6.49
CA GLY A 163 10.81 24.51 6.91
C GLY A 163 9.38 24.13 7.34
N GLY A 164 9.20 22.96 7.98
CA GLY A 164 7.87 22.49 8.40
C GLY A 164 6.96 22.04 7.25
N ARG A 165 7.54 21.76 6.07
CA ARG A 165 6.83 21.34 4.87
C ARG A 165 7.44 20.09 4.25
N PHE A 166 6.60 19.11 3.93
CA PHE A 166 6.93 18.03 3.01
C PHE A 166 6.74 18.53 1.58
N ARG A 167 7.81 18.44 0.76
CA ARG A 167 7.87 19.05 -0.57
C ARG A 167 8.20 18.02 -1.65
N PRO A 168 7.24 17.16 -2.02
CA PRO A 168 7.40 16.27 -3.17
C PRO A 168 7.24 17.03 -4.49
N GLU A 169 7.70 16.42 -5.58
CA GLU A 169 7.38 16.87 -6.92
C GLU A 169 6.20 16.05 -7.46
N TYR A 170 5.13 16.72 -7.86
CA TYR A 170 3.95 16.10 -8.49
C TYR A 170 4.08 16.13 -10.00
N VAL A 171 3.88 14.97 -10.63
CA VAL A 171 4.02 14.77 -12.08
C VAL A 171 2.65 14.47 -12.66
N VAL A 172 2.06 15.47 -13.29
CA VAL A 172 0.74 15.36 -13.93
C VAL A 172 0.87 14.47 -15.17
N GLY A 173 -0.07 13.55 -15.37
CA GLY A 173 -0.01 12.57 -16.46
C GLY A 173 1.20 11.64 -16.41
N GLY A 174 1.85 11.48 -15.24
CA GLY A 174 3.11 10.74 -15.10
C GLY A 174 3.01 9.23 -15.32
N VAL A 175 1.81 8.66 -15.44
CA VAL A 175 1.59 7.26 -15.81
C VAL A 175 0.66 7.12 -17.01
N VAL A 176 0.75 5.99 -17.71
CA VAL A 176 0.00 5.69 -18.95
C VAL A 176 -1.52 5.80 -18.84
N SER A 177 -2.08 5.70 -17.63
CA SER A 177 -3.51 5.87 -17.38
C SER A 177 -3.94 7.33 -17.19
N GLY A 178 -3.02 8.29 -17.30
CA GLY A 178 -3.26 9.72 -17.04
C GLY A 178 -3.22 10.11 -15.55
N ARG A 179 -3.00 9.16 -14.63
CA ARG A 179 -2.88 9.50 -13.20
C ARG A 179 -1.62 10.31 -12.94
N TRP A 180 -1.67 11.07 -11.86
CA TRP A 180 -0.49 11.76 -11.35
C TRP A 180 0.50 10.74 -10.78
N ALA A 181 1.77 11.04 -10.94
CA ALA A 181 2.87 10.38 -10.25
C ALA A 181 3.57 11.39 -9.33
N THR A 182 4.57 10.92 -8.59
CA THR A 182 5.43 11.79 -7.80
C THR A 182 6.88 11.40 -7.98
N HIS A 183 7.76 12.39 -8.16
CA HIS A 183 9.19 12.17 -8.04
C HIS A 183 9.61 12.32 -6.59
N GLY A 184 10.00 11.19 -6.00
CA GLY A 184 10.49 11.09 -4.64
C GLY A 184 9.45 11.37 -3.56
N GLY A 185 9.83 11.11 -2.31
CA GLY A 185 8.97 11.32 -1.15
C GLY A 185 7.77 10.36 -1.00
N GLY A 186 7.28 9.76 -2.09
CA GLY A 186 6.12 8.86 -2.07
C GLY A 186 4.83 9.57 -1.63
N ALA A 187 4.60 10.80 -2.09
CA ALA A 187 3.51 11.64 -1.58
C ALA A 187 2.11 11.05 -1.77
N LEU A 188 1.92 10.25 -2.83
CA LEU A 188 0.66 9.57 -3.10
C LEU A 188 0.47 8.29 -2.27
N GLN A 189 1.46 7.91 -1.46
CA GLN A 189 1.48 6.64 -0.73
C GLN A 189 1.91 6.80 0.74
N ILE A 190 1.61 7.95 1.36
CA ILE A 190 1.94 8.21 2.76
C ILE A 190 1.29 7.14 3.67
N PRO A 191 2.08 6.33 4.41
CA PRO A 191 1.57 5.33 5.33
C PRO A 191 0.65 5.94 6.37
N ARG A 192 -0.46 5.25 6.69
CA ARG A 192 -1.46 5.72 7.67
C ARG A 192 -0.82 6.13 9.00
N VAL A 193 0.17 5.38 9.48
CA VAL A 193 0.87 5.65 10.73
C VAL A 193 1.58 7.00 10.71
N LEU A 194 2.16 7.39 9.56
CA LEU A 194 2.88 8.66 9.38
C LEU A 194 1.96 9.86 9.18
N ARG A 195 0.66 9.67 8.91
CA ARG A 195 -0.27 10.78 8.74
C ARG A 195 -0.41 11.63 10.01
N ARG A 196 -0.01 11.10 11.19
CA ARG A 196 0.13 11.87 12.45
C ARG A 196 1.12 13.03 12.34
N ALA A 197 2.10 12.93 11.44
CA ALA A 197 3.06 14.00 11.20
C ALA A 197 2.53 15.11 10.27
N VAL A 198 1.37 14.91 9.65
CA VAL A 198 0.68 15.97 8.89
C VAL A 198 -0.12 16.80 9.88
N VAL A 199 0.40 17.97 10.23
CA VAL A 199 -0.15 18.84 11.28
C VAL A 199 -0.49 20.16 10.64
N ALA A 200 -1.74 20.62 10.78
CA ALA A 200 -2.17 21.91 10.27
C ALA A 200 -1.36 23.07 10.87
N ASP A 201 -1.23 24.16 10.13
CA ASP A 201 -0.64 25.38 10.67
C ASP A 201 -1.52 25.98 11.79
N PRO A 202 -0.95 26.80 12.69
CA PRO A 202 -1.72 27.46 13.76
C PRO A 202 -2.91 28.25 13.22
N GLY A 203 -4.11 27.94 13.71
CA GLY A 203 -5.36 28.56 13.26
C GLY A 203 -6.00 27.92 12.02
N TRP A 204 -5.39 26.86 11.47
CA TRP A 204 -5.90 26.14 10.30
C TRP A 204 -6.41 24.75 10.68
N VAL A 205 -7.19 24.18 9.76
CA VAL A 205 -7.66 22.79 9.82
C VAL A 205 -7.38 22.10 8.49
N LEU A 206 -7.13 20.79 8.53
CA LEU A 206 -6.99 19.99 7.32
C LEU A 206 -8.39 19.55 6.85
N VAL A 207 -8.69 19.79 5.57
CA VAL A 207 -9.89 19.27 4.91
C VAL A 207 -9.47 18.10 4.02
N VAL A 208 -10.07 16.93 4.24
CA VAL A 208 -9.83 15.74 3.43
C VAL A 208 -11.12 15.37 2.71
N ALA A 209 -11.07 15.34 1.39
CA ALA A 209 -12.17 14.93 0.53
C ALA A 209 -11.69 13.78 -0.37
N ASP A 210 -12.52 12.76 -0.50
CA ASP A 210 -12.29 11.60 -1.37
C ASP A 210 -13.58 11.25 -2.09
N ALA A 211 -13.48 10.93 -3.38
CA ALA A 211 -14.62 10.56 -4.20
C ALA A 211 -14.98 9.09 -3.94
N ALA A 212 -16.09 8.88 -3.24
CA ALA A 212 -16.58 7.54 -2.91
C ALA A 212 -16.82 6.72 -4.19
N GLN A 213 -16.11 5.60 -4.33
CA GLN A 213 -16.30 4.64 -5.42
C GLN A 213 -16.18 5.28 -6.82
N LEU A 214 -15.25 6.23 -6.98
CA LEU A 214 -15.08 6.99 -8.22
C LEU A 214 -14.98 6.09 -9.46
N GLU A 215 -14.06 5.10 -9.45
CA GLU A 215 -13.81 4.30 -10.64
C GLU A 215 -15.03 3.44 -11.04
N PRO A 216 -15.71 2.72 -10.12
CA PRO A 216 -16.98 2.08 -10.44
C PRO A 216 -18.07 3.01 -11.00
N ARG A 217 -18.15 4.24 -10.49
CA ARG A 217 -19.12 5.24 -10.97
C ARG A 217 -18.79 5.74 -12.36
N VAL A 218 -17.49 5.94 -12.64
CA VAL A 218 -17.02 6.23 -14.01
C VAL A 218 -17.34 5.07 -14.94
N LEU A 219 -17.13 3.82 -14.51
CA LEU A 219 -17.53 2.66 -15.30
C LEU A 219 -19.03 2.66 -15.59
N ALA A 220 -19.88 2.92 -14.59
CA ALA A 220 -21.33 2.98 -14.80
C ALA A 220 -21.73 4.04 -15.84
N ALA A 221 -21.12 5.23 -15.77
CA ALA A 221 -21.34 6.29 -16.75
C ALA A 221 -20.85 5.91 -18.17
N LEU A 222 -19.72 5.21 -18.28
CA LEU A 222 -19.15 4.79 -19.57
C LEU A 222 -19.87 3.59 -20.19
N ALA A 223 -20.40 2.68 -19.36
CA ALA A 223 -21.10 1.49 -19.83
C ALA A 223 -22.42 1.82 -20.54
N GLY A 224 -23.02 2.97 -20.24
CA GLY A 224 -24.30 3.37 -20.81
C GLY A 224 -25.49 2.54 -20.31
N ASP A 225 -25.27 1.63 -19.34
CA ASP A 225 -26.33 0.84 -18.72
C ASP A 225 -27.09 1.68 -17.69
N ARG A 226 -28.40 1.84 -17.90
CA ARG A 226 -29.25 2.70 -17.07
C ARG A 226 -29.40 2.14 -15.67
N ALA A 227 -29.57 0.83 -15.52
CA ALA A 227 -29.77 0.20 -14.22
C ALA A 227 -28.52 0.31 -13.35
N PHE A 228 -27.33 0.18 -13.95
CA PHE A 228 -26.06 0.33 -13.28
C PHE A 228 -25.78 1.80 -12.94
N THR A 229 -26.14 2.73 -13.82
CA THR A 229 -26.08 4.17 -13.54
C THR A 229 -26.98 4.55 -12.37
N GLU A 230 -28.22 4.05 -12.33
CA GLU A 230 -29.15 4.28 -11.22
C GLU A 230 -28.62 3.69 -9.91
N ALA A 231 -28.07 2.47 -9.94
CA ALA A 231 -27.40 1.86 -8.77
C ALA A 231 -26.16 2.65 -8.32
N ALA A 232 -25.46 3.28 -9.24
CA ALA A 232 -24.28 4.09 -8.98
C ALA A 232 -24.60 5.54 -8.63
N ALA A 233 -25.86 6.00 -8.70
CA ALA A 233 -26.18 7.41 -8.49
C ALA A 233 -26.13 7.82 -7.02
N HIS A 234 -26.57 6.96 -6.10
CA HIS A 234 -26.77 7.31 -4.69
C HIS A 234 -26.16 6.27 -3.73
N GLY A 235 -25.74 6.73 -2.55
CA GLY A 235 -25.32 5.85 -1.46
C GLY A 235 -24.10 4.98 -1.77
N ASP A 236 -24.09 3.78 -1.19
CA ASP A 236 -23.01 2.81 -1.37
C ASP A 236 -23.34 1.87 -2.54
N LEU A 237 -22.61 2.01 -3.65
CA LEU A 237 -22.79 1.18 -4.84
C LEU A 237 -22.63 -0.32 -4.53
N TYR A 238 -21.69 -0.71 -3.67
CA TYR A 238 -21.50 -2.13 -3.34
C TYR A 238 -22.67 -2.67 -2.54
N ALA A 239 -23.31 -1.85 -1.70
CA ALA A 239 -24.53 -2.22 -1.01
C ALA A 239 -25.71 -2.33 -2.00
N ALA A 240 -25.85 -1.39 -2.94
CA ALA A 240 -26.88 -1.45 -3.99
C ALA A 240 -26.74 -2.69 -4.89
N LEU A 241 -25.52 -3.22 -5.03
CA LEU A 241 -25.23 -4.44 -5.78
C LEU A 241 -25.33 -5.72 -4.93
N SER A 242 -25.49 -5.60 -3.61
CA SER A 242 -25.40 -6.74 -2.69
C SER A 242 -26.55 -7.74 -2.84
N ASP A 243 -27.73 -7.31 -3.29
CA ASP A 243 -28.89 -8.18 -3.55
C ASP A 243 -28.61 -9.31 -4.56
N ALA A 244 -27.57 -9.16 -5.38
CA ALA A 244 -27.15 -10.20 -6.33
C ALA A 244 -26.35 -11.33 -5.66
N PHE A 245 -26.01 -11.19 -4.37
CA PHE A 245 -25.12 -12.07 -3.64
C PHE A 245 -25.74 -12.52 -2.33
N HIS A 246 -25.30 -13.67 -1.83
CA HIS A 246 -25.70 -14.20 -0.52
C HIS A 246 -24.55 -14.06 0.48
N ASP A 247 -24.89 -13.80 1.74
CA ASP A 247 -23.93 -13.85 2.85
C ASP A 247 -23.45 -15.28 3.10
N ASP A 248 -22.16 -15.45 3.38
CA ASP A 248 -21.58 -16.77 3.72
C ASP A 248 -21.83 -17.20 5.19
N GLY A 249 -22.52 -16.38 5.99
CA GLY A 249 -22.72 -16.62 7.43
C GLY A 249 -21.53 -16.21 8.30
N ASP A 250 -21.50 -16.72 9.54
CA ASP A 250 -20.52 -16.29 10.55
C ASP A 250 -19.08 -16.66 10.17
N GLY A 251 -18.19 -15.66 10.16
CA GLY A 251 -16.80 -15.79 9.70
C GLY A 251 -16.57 -15.74 8.19
N GLY A 252 -17.64 -15.64 7.37
CA GLY A 252 -17.59 -15.54 5.91
C GLY A 252 -17.58 -14.11 5.36
N ARG A 253 -17.56 -13.94 4.02
CA ARG A 253 -17.68 -12.61 3.39
C ARG A 253 -19.13 -12.17 3.32
N SER A 254 -19.36 -10.87 3.54
CA SER A 254 -20.68 -10.30 3.32
C SER A 254 -21.05 -10.22 1.83
N ALA A 255 -22.34 -10.17 1.51
CA ALA A 255 -22.87 -9.95 0.17
C ALA A 255 -22.33 -8.64 -0.44
N ARG A 256 -22.17 -7.61 0.40
CA ARG A 256 -21.51 -6.36 0.02
C ARG A 256 -20.03 -6.54 -0.32
N ASP A 257 -19.28 -7.31 0.47
CA ASP A 257 -17.86 -7.57 0.20
C ASP A 257 -17.67 -8.40 -1.07
N LYS A 258 -18.58 -9.34 -1.33
CA LYS A 258 -18.65 -10.09 -2.59
C LYS A 258 -18.95 -9.17 -3.78
N ALA A 259 -19.93 -8.29 -3.66
CA ALA A 259 -20.25 -7.30 -4.70
C ALA A 259 -19.05 -6.39 -5.02
N LYS A 260 -18.34 -5.93 -3.98
CA LYS A 260 -17.10 -5.16 -4.12
C LYS A 260 -16.03 -5.95 -4.85
N LEU A 261 -15.79 -7.20 -4.43
CA LEU A 261 -14.79 -8.06 -5.05
C LEU A 261 -15.12 -8.30 -6.52
N ALA A 262 -16.36 -8.65 -6.82
CA ALA A 262 -16.86 -8.91 -8.17
C ALA A 262 -16.61 -7.72 -9.10
N LEU A 263 -17.01 -6.52 -8.67
CA LEU A 263 -16.95 -5.33 -9.50
C LEU A 263 -15.49 -4.90 -9.74
N LEU A 264 -14.65 -4.93 -8.70
CA LEU A 264 -13.22 -4.60 -8.85
C LEU A 264 -12.50 -5.64 -9.70
N SER A 265 -12.83 -6.93 -9.57
CA SER A 265 -12.28 -7.97 -10.43
C SER A 265 -12.69 -7.78 -11.89
N ALA A 266 -13.92 -7.37 -12.16
CA ALA A 266 -14.39 -7.05 -13.52
C ALA A 266 -13.61 -5.90 -14.14
N MET A 267 -13.39 -4.83 -13.37
CA MET A 267 -12.67 -3.65 -13.82
C MET A 267 -11.20 -3.91 -14.12
N TYR A 268 -10.56 -4.76 -13.30
CA TYR A 268 -9.11 -4.95 -13.31
C TYR A 268 -8.65 -6.29 -13.90
N GLY A 269 -9.55 -7.03 -14.54
CA GLY A 269 -9.22 -8.31 -15.19
C GLY A 269 -8.81 -9.42 -14.21
N GLY A 270 -9.35 -9.40 -12.99
CA GLY A 270 -9.11 -10.43 -11.98
C GLY A 270 -9.70 -11.78 -12.41
N GLY A 271 -8.85 -12.66 -12.96
CA GLY A 271 -9.29 -13.85 -13.71
C GLY A 271 -9.16 -15.21 -13.02
N THR A 272 -9.17 -15.34 -11.69
CA THR A 272 -9.10 -16.66 -11.04
C THR A 272 -10.11 -16.87 -9.91
N GLY A 273 -10.71 -18.06 -9.90
CA GLY A 273 -11.56 -18.56 -8.82
C GLY A 273 -12.91 -17.83 -8.69
N GLU A 274 -13.24 -17.51 -7.45
CA GLU A 274 -14.52 -16.92 -7.01
C GLU A 274 -14.87 -15.60 -7.75
N ALA A 275 -13.86 -14.79 -8.08
CA ALA A 275 -14.05 -13.53 -8.79
C ALA A 275 -14.73 -13.68 -10.17
N VAL A 276 -14.44 -14.78 -10.89
CA VAL A 276 -15.04 -15.06 -12.21
C VAL A 276 -16.52 -15.43 -12.07
N GLN A 277 -16.86 -16.21 -11.04
CA GLN A 277 -18.24 -16.59 -10.75
C GLN A 277 -19.07 -15.37 -10.37
N LEU A 278 -18.54 -14.51 -9.51
CA LEU A 278 -19.22 -13.29 -9.08
C LEU A 278 -19.40 -12.29 -10.25
N LEU A 279 -18.46 -12.27 -11.20
CA LEU A 279 -18.54 -11.43 -12.40
C LEU A 279 -19.65 -11.88 -13.37
N ALA A 280 -19.89 -13.19 -13.48
CA ALA A 280 -20.99 -13.71 -14.29
C ALA A 280 -22.35 -13.23 -13.77
N VAL A 281 -22.51 -13.15 -12.44
CA VAL A 281 -23.71 -12.61 -11.80
C VAL A 281 -23.93 -11.13 -12.15
N LEU A 282 -22.87 -10.31 -12.14
CA LEU A 282 -22.97 -8.90 -12.52
C LEU A 282 -23.34 -8.70 -13.99
N LYS A 283 -22.73 -9.46 -14.91
CA LYS A 283 -23.05 -9.40 -16.35
C LYS A 283 -24.49 -9.81 -16.65
N HIS A 284 -25.04 -10.75 -15.89
CA HIS A 284 -26.44 -11.13 -16.07
C HIS A 284 -27.41 -10.04 -15.60
N ARG A 285 -27.05 -9.30 -14.55
CA ARG A 285 -27.87 -8.24 -13.96
C ARG A 285 -27.77 -6.90 -14.72
N PHE A 286 -26.61 -6.60 -15.30
CA PHE A 286 -26.31 -5.39 -16.06
C PHE A 286 -25.69 -5.78 -17.41
N PRO A 287 -26.51 -6.11 -18.42
CA PRO A 287 -26.05 -6.62 -19.72
C PRO A 287 -25.39 -5.58 -20.62
#